data_AF-A0A5B0MTI4-F1
#
_entry.id   AF-A0A5B0MTI4-F1
#
_cell.length_a   1.000
_cell.length_b   1.000
_cell.length_c   1.000
_cell.angle_alpha   90.00
_cell.angle_beta   90.00
_cell.angle_gamma   90.00
#
_symmetry.space_group_name_H-M   'P 1'
#
loop_
_entity.id
_entity.type
_entity.pdbx_description
1 polymer ?
#
loop_
_entity_poly.entity_id
_entity_poly.type
_entity_poly.pdbx_seq_one_letter_code
_entity_poly.pdbx_strand_id
1 'polypeptide(L)'
;MRLIRDAHGRKMSKSKGNVIDPIDVIDGITLDALANQLQTGNLDEKELKTALAGQKADFGKTNGIPPCGADALRFALCAYTSSGRSINLDVLRVEGYRKFCNKLWNATRFALLKLDDGFTPRSSADPNGKETLVEKVDSAQAK
;
A
#
# COMPACT_ATOMS: atom_id res chain seq x y z
N MET A 1 7.19 16.10 -13.44
CA MET A 1 7.15 15.50 -12.09
C MET A 1 5.70 15.45 -11.63
N ARG A 2 5.20 14.29 -11.16
CA ARG A 2 3.83 14.20 -10.63
C ARG A 2 3.78 14.84 -9.24
N LEU A 3 2.76 15.64 -8.98
CA LEU A 3 2.59 16.28 -7.67
C LEU A 3 1.76 15.38 -6.76
N ILE A 4 2.29 15.09 -5.57
CA ILE A 4 1.54 14.34 -4.55
C ILE A 4 0.69 15.33 -3.74
N ARG A 5 -0.57 14.95 -3.55
CA ARG A 5 -1.61 15.67 -2.81
C ARG A 5 -2.06 14.80 -1.65
N ASP A 6 -2.61 15.42 -0.62
CA ASP A 6 -3.28 14.70 0.46
C ASP A 6 -4.57 14.00 -0.06
N ALA A 7 -5.21 13.21 0.79
CA ALA A 7 -6.46 12.52 0.47
C ALA A 7 -7.58 13.49 0.02
N HIS A 8 -7.52 14.74 0.49
CA HIS A 8 -8.46 15.83 0.19
C HIS A 8 -8.10 16.61 -1.09
N GLY A 9 -7.03 16.24 -1.79
CA GLY A 9 -6.59 16.87 -3.05
C GLY A 9 -5.80 18.16 -2.88
N ARG A 10 -5.46 18.58 -1.65
CA ARG A 10 -4.59 19.73 -1.41
C ARG A 10 -3.14 19.32 -1.67
N LYS A 11 -2.35 20.22 -2.25
CA LYS A 11 -0.89 20.02 -2.39
C LYS A 11 -0.30 19.71 -1.01
N MET A 12 0.49 18.63 -0.91
CA MET A 12 1.26 18.36 0.30
C MET A 12 2.37 19.40 0.45
N SER A 13 2.44 20.04 1.62
CA SER A 13 3.47 21.03 1.93
C SER A 13 3.60 21.24 3.43
N LYS A 14 4.84 21.46 3.90
CA LYS A 14 5.12 21.70 5.33
C LYS A 14 4.29 22.85 5.92
N SER A 15 4.08 23.92 5.15
CA SER A 15 3.27 25.07 5.56
C SER A 15 1.77 24.77 5.77
N LYS A 16 1.27 23.63 5.28
CA LYS A 16 -0.14 23.21 5.43
C LYS A 16 -0.33 22.08 6.44
N GLY A 17 0.77 21.55 7.01
CA GLY A 17 0.69 20.46 7.99
C GLY A 17 0.12 19.14 7.47
N ASN A 18 0.07 18.95 6.16
CA ASN A 18 -0.52 17.76 5.55
C ASN A 18 0.53 16.85 4.90
N VAL A 19 1.80 17.02 5.24
CA VAL A 19 2.88 16.14 4.77
C VAL A 19 2.86 14.89 5.64
N ILE A 20 2.83 13.74 4.99
CA ILE A 20 2.97 12.43 5.64
C ILE A 20 4.40 11.93 5.41
N ASP A 21 5.09 11.55 6.48
CA ASP A 21 6.41 10.93 6.37
C ASP A 21 6.26 9.49 5.84
N PRO A 22 7.02 9.07 4.81
CA PRO A 22 7.01 7.69 4.35
C PRO A 22 7.40 6.68 5.44
N ILE A 23 8.26 7.04 6.39
CA ILE A 23 8.65 6.16 7.50
C ILE A 23 7.48 5.92 8.44
N ASP A 24 6.71 6.96 8.77
CA ASP A 24 5.50 6.85 9.58
C ASP A 24 4.44 5.95 8.94
N VAL A 25 4.40 5.86 7.60
CA VAL A 25 3.53 4.91 6.88
C VAL A 25 4.07 3.50 6.93
N ILE A 26 5.40 3.32 6.87
CA ILE A 26 6.03 2.00 6.87
C ILE A 26 5.93 1.37 8.27
N ASP A 27 6.37 2.10 9.29
CA ASP A 27 6.52 1.63 10.66
C ASP A 27 5.28 1.89 11.54
N GLY A 28 4.41 2.80 11.10
CA GLY A 28 3.23 3.23 11.85
C GLY A 28 3.56 4.32 12.87
N ILE A 29 2.56 5.13 13.21
CA ILE A 29 2.67 6.22 14.19
C ILE A 29 1.32 6.46 14.86
N THR A 30 1.34 6.82 16.15
CA THR A 30 0.11 7.12 16.89
C THR A 30 -0.45 8.49 16.55
N LEU A 31 -1.75 8.67 16.77
CA LEU A 31 -2.41 9.97 16.53
C LEU A 31 -1.80 11.10 17.37
N ASP A 32 -1.41 10.80 18.62
CA ASP A 32 -0.79 11.79 19.51
C ASP A 32 0.60 12.20 19.01
N ALA A 33 1.40 11.24 18.53
CA ALA A 33 2.72 11.54 17.98
C ALA A 33 2.62 12.38 16.69
N LEU A 34 1.64 12.07 15.82
CA LEU A 34 1.31 12.88 14.64
C LEU A 34 0.90 14.31 15.01
N ALA A 35 0.09 14.47 16.06
CA ALA A 35 -0.34 15.78 16.55
C ALA A 35 0.85 16.56 17.15
N ASN A 36 1.73 15.89 17.89
CA ASN A 36 2.94 16.50 18.45
C ASN A 36 3.89 17.00 17.35
N GLN A 37 4.08 16.24 16.27
CA GLN A 37 4.87 16.68 15.12
C GLN A 37 4.33 17.99 14.52
N LEU A 38 3.00 18.14 14.42
CA LEU A 38 2.39 19.39 13.96
C LEU A 38 2.62 20.57 14.91
N GLN A 39 2.54 20.34 16.22
CA GLN A 39 2.78 21.37 17.24
C GLN A 39 4.23 21.83 17.30
N THR A 40 5.19 20.93 17.06
CA THR A 40 6.62 21.30 16.94
C THR A 40 6.94 22.03 15.63
N GLY A 41 6.05 21.97 14.64
CA GLY A 41 6.23 22.60 13.35
C GLY A 41 6.00 24.10 13.37
N ASN A 42 6.65 24.82 12.45
CA ASN A 42 6.42 26.25 12.26
C ASN A 42 5.18 26.51 11.37
N LEU A 43 3.99 26.25 11.92
CA LEU A 43 2.70 26.44 11.25
C LEU A 43 1.94 27.64 11.81
N ASP A 44 1.18 28.31 10.94
CA ASP A 44 0.19 29.31 11.37
C ASP A 44 -0.94 28.64 12.17
N GLU A 45 -1.52 29.35 13.14
CA GLU A 45 -2.56 28.81 14.02
C GLU A 45 -3.78 28.28 13.25
N LYS A 46 -4.13 28.91 12.11
CA LYS A 46 -5.26 28.49 11.28
C LYS A 46 -4.98 27.17 10.57
N GLU A 47 -3.77 27.02 10.03
CA GLU A 47 -3.33 25.80 9.36
C GLU A 47 -3.16 24.66 10.36
N LEU A 48 -2.64 24.94 11.57
CA LEU A 48 -2.51 23.95 12.64
C LEU A 48 -3.87 23.35 13.02
N LYS A 49 -4.90 24.19 13.25
CA LYS A 49 -6.26 23.72 13.55
C LYS A 49 -6.83 22.87 12.42
N THR A 50 -6.60 23.28 11.17
CA THR A 50 -7.06 22.56 9.98
C THR A 50 -6.35 21.21 9.84
N ALA A 51 -5.04 21.17 10.07
CA ALA A 51 -4.24 19.95 9.99
C ALA A 51 -4.61 18.93 11.08
N LEU A 52 -4.79 19.38 12.33
CA LEU A 52 -5.24 18.54 13.44
C LEU A 52 -6.64 17.96 13.20
N ALA A 53 -7.58 18.77 12.70
CA ALA A 53 -8.91 18.30 12.33
C ALA A 53 -8.85 17.25 11.20
N GLY A 54 -7.99 17.47 10.19
CA GLY A 54 -7.74 16.51 9.11
C GLY A 54 -7.16 15.20 9.62
N GLN A 55 -6.09 15.24 10.43
CA GLN A 55 -5.50 14.04 11.04
C GLN A 55 -6.52 13.25 11.87
N LYS A 56 -7.35 13.93 12.65
CA LYS A 56 -8.39 13.27 13.45
C LYS A 56 -9.48 12.65 12.57
N ALA A 57 -9.85 13.29 11.46
CA ALA A 57 -10.84 12.74 10.53
C ALA A 57 -10.30 11.52 9.78
N ASP A 58 -9.05 11.58 9.32
CA ASP A 58 -8.43 10.54 8.49
C ASP A 58 -7.94 9.35 9.33
N PHE A 59 -7.36 9.62 10.51
CA PHE A 59 -6.67 8.62 11.34
C PHE A 59 -7.30 8.38 12.72
N GLY A 60 -8.39 9.07 13.06
CA GLY A 60 -9.04 8.92 14.37
C GLY A 60 -9.63 7.53 14.60
N LYS A 61 -10.06 6.83 13.54
CA LYS A 61 -10.61 5.46 13.65
C LYS A 61 -9.54 4.41 13.96
N THR A 62 -8.31 4.65 13.54
CA THR A 62 -7.17 3.74 13.66
C THR A 62 -6.20 4.15 14.78
N ASN A 63 -6.52 5.21 15.53
CA ASN A 63 -5.65 5.82 16.53
C ASN A 63 -4.26 6.20 15.97
N GLY A 64 -4.21 6.65 14.72
CA GLY A 64 -2.97 6.97 14.01
C GLY A 64 -2.83 6.22 12.68
N ILE A 65 -1.62 6.23 12.12
CA ILE A 65 -1.30 5.49 10.90
C ILE A 65 -0.87 4.08 11.30
N PRO A 66 -1.57 3.03 10.86
CA PRO A 66 -1.14 1.66 11.11
C PRO A 66 0.13 1.33 10.31
N PRO A 67 0.97 0.40 10.80
CA PRO A 67 2.17 -0.03 10.09
C PRO A 67 1.79 -0.69 8.76
N CYS A 68 2.06 -0.04 7.63
CA CYS A 68 1.68 -0.55 6.32
C CYS A 68 2.79 -1.41 5.69
N GLY A 69 4.06 -1.13 6.01
CA GLY A 69 5.22 -1.76 5.38
C GLY A 69 5.60 -1.13 4.02
N ALA A 70 6.86 -1.30 3.65
CA ALA A 70 7.45 -0.66 2.46
C ALA A 70 6.81 -1.12 1.15
N ASP A 71 6.46 -2.41 1.03
CA ASP A 71 5.91 -2.95 -0.22
C ASP A 71 4.49 -2.46 -0.48
N ALA A 72 3.67 -2.31 0.57
CA ALA A 72 2.34 -1.72 0.44
C ALA A 72 2.40 -0.28 -0.06
N LEU A 73 3.33 0.53 0.48
CA LEU A 73 3.54 1.91 0.04
C LEU A 73 4.02 1.97 -1.42
N ARG A 74 5.01 1.17 -1.80
CA ARG A 74 5.50 1.08 -3.19
C ARG A 74 4.39 0.66 -4.13
N PHE A 75 3.64 -0.38 -3.79
CA PHE A 75 2.54 -0.87 -4.62
C PHE A 75 1.45 0.19 -4.80
N ALA A 76 1.10 0.92 -3.74
CA ALA A 76 0.15 2.03 -3.82
C ALA A 76 0.62 3.12 -4.80
N LEU A 77 1.87 3.55 -4.69
CA LEU A 77 2.46 4.56 -5.57
C LEU A 77 2.52 4.07 -7.03
N CYS A 78 2.88 2.80 -7.25
CA CYS A 78 2.84 2.16 -8.55
C CYS A 78 1.42 2.14 -9.13
N ALA A 79 0.41 1.76 -8.35
CA ALA A 79 -0.99 1.74 -8.80
C ALA A 79 -1.49 3.13 -9.23
N TYR A 80 -1.08 4.17 -8.50
CA TYR A 80 -1.40 5.56 -8.82
C TYR A 80 -0.67 6.11 -10.05
N THR A 81 0.38 5.44 -10.53
CA THR A 81 1.09 5.89 -11.73
C THR A 81 0.28 5.80 -13.02
N SER A 82 -0.89 5.16 -12.96
CA SER A 82 -1.81 5.00 -14.09
C SER A 82 -2.66 6.25 -14.38
N SER A 83 -2.92 7.10 -13.37
CA SER A 83 -3.75 8.31 -13.50
C SER A 83 -2.90 9.60 -13.62
N GLY A 84 -3.29 10.51 -14.50
CA GLY A 84 -2.51 11.68 -14.95
C GLY A 84 -2.12 12.71 -13.87
N ARG A 85 -1.12 13.56 -14.21
CA ARG A 85 -0.50 14.73 -13.54
C ARG A 85 -0.33 14.78 -12.00
N SER A 86 -1.31 14.40 -11.18
CA SER A 86 -1.24 14.44 -9.71
C SER A 86 -1.83 13.20 -9.05
N ILE A 87 -1.25 12.84 -7.90
CA ILE A 87 -1.63 11.66 -7.11
C ILE A 87 -2.22 12.15 -5.80
N ASN A 88 -3.46 11.77 -5.49
CA ASN A 88 -4.02 11.96 -4.16
C ASN A 88 -3.65 10.73 -3.33
N LEU A 89 -2.74 10.91 -2.38
CA LEU A 89 -2.28 9.82 -1.52
C LEU A 89 -3.23 9.67 -0.34
N ASP A 90 -3.97 8.57 -0.35
CA ASP A 90 -4.77 8.10 0.78
C ASP A 90 -4.02 6.96 1.49
N VAL A 91 -3.59 7.21 2.72
CA VAL A 91 -2.85 6.25 3.56
C VAL A 91 -3.72 5.05 3.94
N LEU A 92 -5.04 5.22 4.08
CA LEU A 92 -5.94 4.09 4.32
C LEU A 92 -5.99 3.15 3.11
N ARG A 93 -5.81 3.66 1.89
CA ARG A 93 -5.64 2.80 0.72
C ARG A 93 -4.33 2.02 0.77
N VAL A 94 -3.26 2.61 1.31
CA VAL A 94 -1.98 1.91 1.53
C VAL A 94 -2.16 0.74 2.53
N GLU A 95 -2.94 0.93 3.59
CA GLU A 95 -3.32 -0.14 4.53
C GLU A 95 -4.10 -1.26 3.83
N GLY A 96 -4.97 -0.93 2.88
CA GLY A 96 -5.61 -1.91 1.99
C GLY A 96 -4.60 -2.73 1.18
N TYR A 97 -3.56 -2.09 0.63
CA TYR A 97 -2.50 -2.79 -0.10
C TYR A 97 -1.63 -3.68 0.78
N ARG A 98 -1.44 -3.36 2.06
CA ARG A 98 -0.82 -4.29 3.01
C ARG A 98 -1.59 -5.61 3.09
N LYS A 99 -2.92 -5.55 3.16
CA LYS A 99 -3.78 -6.76 3.18
C LYS A 99 -3.63 -7.56 1.88
N PHE A 100 -3.52 -6.88 0.74
CA PHE A 100 -3.24 -7.51 -0.55
C PHE A 100 -1.87 -8.21 -0.58
N CYS A 101 -0.79 -7.53 -0.18
CA CYS A 101 0.54 -8.11 -0.08
C CYS A 101 0.56 -9.33 0.86
N ASN A 102 -0.14 -9.26 1.99
CA ASN A 102 -0.29 -10.40 2.90
C ASN A 102 -1.05 -11.57 2.24
N LYS A 103 -2.08 -11.29 1.44
CA LYS A 103 -2.80 -12.34 0.70
C LYS A 103 -1.90 -13.01 -0.33
N LEU A 104 -1.09 -12.25 -1.05
CA LEU A 104 -0.10 -12.76 -2.01
C LEU A 104 0.93 -13.65 -1.29
N TRP A 105 1.48 -13.19 -0.17
CA TRP A 105 2.40 -13.99 0.64
C TRP A 105 1.78 -15.31 1.10
N ASN A 106 0.52 -15.29 1.58
CA ASN A 106 -0.17 -16.51 1.99
C ASN A 106 -0.41 -17.46 0.81
N ALA A 107 -0.77 -16.95 -0.37
CA ALA A 107 -0.97 -17.75 -1.57
C ALA A 107 0.34 -18.40 -2.03
N THR A 108 1.43 -17.62 -2.09
CA THR A 108 2.76 -18.13 -2.44
C THR A 108 3.22 -19.17 -1.43
N ARG A 109 3.07 -18.92 -0.13
CA ARG A 109 3.41 -19.91 0.90
C ARG A 109 2.58 -21.18 0.78
N PHE A 110 1.29 -21.07 0.54
CA PHE A 110 0.44 -22.24 0.35
C PHE A 110 0.89 -23.08 -0.86
N ALA A 111 1.24 -22.43 -1.98
CA ALA A 111 1.80 -23.12 -3.15
C ALA A 111 3.15 -23.78 -2.83
N LEU A 112 4.07 -23.06 -2.17
CA LEU A 112 5.38 -23.61 -1.80
C LEU A 112 5.27 -24.78 -0.82
N LEU A 113 4.30 -24.79 0.09
CA LEU A 113 4.02 -25.92 0.99
C LEU A 113 3.55 -27.19 0.25
N LYS A 114 3.16 -27.09 -1.01
CA LYS A 114 2.80 -28.24 -1.87
C LYS A 114 3.95 -28.73 -2.72
N LEU A 115 5.08 -28.02 -2.73
CA LEU A 115 6.28 -28.44 -3.44
C LEU A 115 7.18 -29.19 -2.45
N ASP A 116 7.66 -30.36 -2.86
CA ASP A 116 8.65 -31.12 -2.10
C ASP A 116 10.02 -30.42 -2.16
N ASP A 117 10.91 -30.67 -1.19
CA ASP A 117 12.25 -30.05 -1.11
C ASP A 117 13.13 -30.31 -2.35
N GLY A 118 12.84 -31.40 -3.08
CA GLY A 118 13.50 -31.78 -4.33
C GLY A 118 12.82 -31.26 -5.59
N PHE A 119 11.83 -30.37 -5.47
CA PHE A 119 11.08 -29.89 -6.63
C PHE A 119 11.97 -29.10 -7.59
N THR A 120 12.16 -29.65 -8.79
CA THR A 120 12.78 -28.97 -9.92
C THR A 120 11.71 -28.64 -10.96
N PRO A 121 11.51 -27.35 -11.31
CA PRO A 121 10.59 -26.99 -12.37
C PRO A 121 11.04 -27.62 -13.70
N ARG A 122 10.08 -28.03 -14.53
CA ARG A 122 10.35 -28.59 -15.85
C ARG A 122 11.02 -27.55 -16.74
N SER A 123 11.97 -27.99 -17.57
CA SER A 123 12.71 -27.11 -18.48
C SER A 123 11.86 -26.63 -19.68
N SER A 124 10.79 -27.34 -20.03
CA SER A 124 9.79 -26.89 -21.01
C SER A 124 8.37 -27.01 -20.45
N ALA A 125 7.48 -26.16 -20.97
CA ALA A 125 6.07 -26.15 -20.63
C ALA A 125 5.23 -27.14 -21.46
N ASP A 126 5.88 -28.02 -22.21
CA ASP A 126 5.18 -28.94 -23.10
C ASP A 126 4.32 -29.95 -22.32
N PRO A 127 3.19 -30.40 -22.90
CA PRO A 127 2.38 -31.46 -22.32
C PRO A 127 3.19 -32.76 -22.20
N ASN A 128 3.19 -33.36 -21.01
CA ASN A 128 3.88 -34.62 -20.72
C ASN A 128 2.91 -35.82 -20.66
N GLY A 129 1.63 -35.63 -21.02
CA GLY A 129 0.61 -36.68 -21.05
C GLY A 129 0.08 -37.09 -19.66
N LYS A 130 0.65 -36.53 -18.59
CA LYS A 130 0.27 -36.74 -17.19
C LYS A 130 -0.58 -35.60 -16.63
N GLU A 131 -1.13 -34.75 -17.50
CA GLU A 131 -1.97 -33.64 -17.06
C GLU A 131 -3.27 -34.17 -16.47
N THR A 132 -3.71 -33.53 -15.40
CA THR A 132 -5.05 -33.71 -14.85
C THR A 132 -6.10 -33.26 -15.87
N LEU A 133 -7.34 -33.76 -15.73
CA LEU A 133 -8.44 -33.36 -16.60
C LEU A 133 -8.66 -31.83 -16.59
N VAL A 134 -8.42 -31.16 -15.45
CA VAL A 134 -8.53 -29.70 -15.32
C VAL A 134 -7.46 -29.00 -16.17
N GLU A 135 -6.20 -29.42 -16.06
CA GLU A 135 -5.09 -28.84 -16.84
C GLU A 135 -5.26 -29.05 -18.35
N LYS A 136 -5.88 -30.15 -18.78
CA LYS A 136 -6.22 -30.41 -20.19
C LYS A 136 -7.31 -29.49 -20.72
N VAL A 137 -8.25 -29.07 -19.87
CA VAL A 137 -9.33 -28.14 -20.26
C VAL A 137 -8.78 -26.71 -20.35
N ASP A 138 -7.97 -26.27 -19.39
CA ASP A 138 -7.36 -24.93 -19.40
C ASP A 138 -6.40 -24.73 -20.59
N SER A 139 -5.61 -25.75 -20.92
CA SER A 139 -4.72 -25.73 -22.09
C SER A 139 -5.47 -25.79 -23.43
N ALA A 140 -6.70 -26.31 -23.47
CA ALA A 140 -7.56 -26.28 -24.65
C ALA A 140 -8.28 -24.93 -24.84
N GLN A 141 -8.51 -24.17 -23.77
CA GLN A 141 -9.09 -22.82 -23.82
C GLN A 141 -8.05 -21.71 -24.09
N ALA A 142 -6.76 -22.00 -23.89
CA ALA A 142 -5.65 -21.08 -24.15
C ALA A 142 -5.14 -21.10 -25.62
N LYS A 143 -5.78 -21.88 -26.50
CA LYS A 143 -5.57 -21.89 -27.95
C LYS A 143 -6.72 -21.18 -28.67
#